data_AF-A0A9D9XL86-F1
#
_entry.id   AF-A0A9D9XL86-F1
#
_cell.length_a   1.000
_cell.length_b   1.000
_cell.length_c   1.000
_cell.angle_alpha   90.00
_cell.angle_beta   90.00
_cell.angle_gamma   90.00
#
_symmetry.space_group_name_H-M   'P 1'
#
loop_
_entity.id
_entity.type
_entity.pdbx_description
1 polymer ?
#
loop_
_entity_poly.entity_id
_entity_poly.type
_entity_poly.pdbx_seq_one_letter_code
_entity_poly.pdbx_strand_id
1 'polypeptide(L)'
;MKTTIIEGEYLLEKFDMKGGWTYIYLKELIKTKSFNPNREKVNGQIDDCALENMPIFSMGNERYFISINSCIRAKIKKKVGDTVKLVLFQNTVLNDNEEQQSDYQIWIDCLENEPKAFEKFHLLEKTEQEKIIDWIAS
;
A
#
# COMPACT_ATOMS: atom_id res chain seq x y z
N MET A 1 -14.53 14.60 6.64
CA MET A 1 -13.25 15.36 6.73
C MET A 1 -12.15 14.32 6.92
N LYS A 2 -11.07 14.38 6.14
CA LYS A 2 -9.94 13.45 6.29
C LYS A 2 -9.12 13.89 7.52
N THR A 3 -9.12 13.10 8.58
CA THR A 3 -8.32 13.39 9.78
C THR A 3 -6.93 12.83 9.57
N THR A 4 -5.92 13.69 9.49
CA THR A 4 -4.52 13.28 9.44
C THR A 4 -4.16 12.60 10.76
N ILE A 5 -3.64 11.37 10.66
CA ILE A 5 -3.19 10.58 11.81
C ILE A 5 -1.66 10.56 11.90
N ILE A 6 -0.98 10.65 10.75
CA ILE A 6 0.47 10.58 10.66
C ILE A 6 0.94 11.52 9.55
N GLU A 7 1.99 12.27 9.82
CA GLU A 7 2.69 13.10 8.83
C GLU A 7 4.16 13.20 9.23
N GLY A 8 5.06 12.85 8.32
CA GLY A 8 6.49 12.94 8.58
C GLY A 8 7.39 12.27 7.56
N GLU A 9 8.67 12.22 7.88
CA GLU A 9 9.70 11.55 7.08
C GLU A 9 10.03 10.18 7.67
N TYR A 10 10.05 9.17 6.81
CA TYR A 10 10.23 7.77 7.17
C TYR A 10 11.24 7.07 6.29
N LEU A 11 11.95 6.10 6.89
CA LEU A 11 12.89 5.24 6.18
C LEU A 11 12.14 4.07 5.53
N LEU A 12 12.49 3.75 4.28
CA LEU A 12 12.10 2.49 3.67
C LEU A 12 12.99 1.36 4.19
N GLU A 13 12.42 0.51 5.03
CA GLU A 13 13.10 -0.63 5.63
C GLU A 13 12.77 -1.92 4.89
N LYS A 14 13.55 -2.98 5.10
CA LYS A 14 13.30 -4.30 4.53
C LYS A 14 13.31 -5.34 5.63
N PHE A 15 12.36 -6.27 5.59
CA PHE A 15 12.45 -7.44 6.46
C PHE A 15 13.62 -8.35 6.04
N ASP A 16 14.38 -8.82 7.02
CA ASP A 16 15.51 -9.75 6.81
C ASP A 16 15.08 -11.21 6.53
N MET A 17 13.79 -11.43 6.27
CA MET A 17 13.24 -12.74 5.91
C MET A 17 13.32 -13.00 4.40
N LYS A 18 13.29 -14.28 4.00
CA LYS A 18 13.31 -14.69 2.59
C LYS A 18 12.11 -14.09 1.84
N GLY A 19 12.36 -13.32 0.78
CA GLY A 19 11.34 -12.53 0.07
C GLY A 19 11.12 -11.11 0.61
N GLY A 20 11.95 -10.67 1.58
CA GLY A 20 11.86 -9.44 2.36
C GLY A 20 11.06 -8.29 1.74
N TRP A 21 9.86 -8.09 2.30
CA TRP A 21 8.97 -6.99 1.95
C TRP A 21 9.63 -5.67 2.37
N THR A 22 9.48 -4.63 1.55
CA THR A 22 9.82 -3.26 1.94
C THR A 22 8.67 -2.69 2.74
N TYR A 23 8.94 -1.99 3.84
CA TYR A 23 7.93 -1.42 4.72
C TYR A 23 8.35 -0.07 5.29
N ILE A 24 7.38 0.65 5.84
CA ILE A 24 7.60 1.84 6.68
C ILE A 24 7.13 1.53 8.09
N TYR A 25 8.01 1.72 9.07
CA TYR A 25 7.68 1.62 10.48
C TYR A 25 6.98 2.90 10.98
N LEU A 26 5.79 2.75 11.55
CA LEU A 26 4.93 3.84 12.00
C LEU A 26 5.09 4.08 13.50
N LYS A 27 6.16 4.78 13.88
CA LYS A 27 6.53 5.05 15.28
C LYS A 27 5.49 5.89 16.06
N GLU A 28 4.63 6.66 15.39
CA GLU A 28 3.64 7.55 16.00
C GLU A 28 2.32 6.86 16.33
N LEU A 29 1.94 5.79 15.60
CA LEU A 29 0.70 5.03 15.81
C LEU A 29 0.62 4.34 17.17
N ILE A 30 1.77 4.16 17.83
CA ILE A 30 1.90 3.64 19.20
C ILE A 30 1.07 4.48 20.19
N LYS A 31 0.85 5.77 19.90
CA LYS A 31 0.20 6.72 20.83
C LYS A 31 -1.31 6.84 20.63
N THR A 32 -1.85 6.35 19.53
CA THR A 32 -3.28 6.47 19.20
C THR A 32 -4.07 5.26 19.72
N LYS A 33 -4.64 5.41 20.93
CA LYS A 33 -5.40 4.35 21.65
C LYS A 33 -6.63 3.78 20.94
N SER A 34 -7.11 4.38 19.83
CA SER A 34 -8.35 3.94 19.17
C SER A 34 -8.13 3.17 17.87
N PHE A 35 -6.90 2.89 17.47
CA PHE A 35 -6.62 2.23 16.19
C PHE A 35 -6.56 0.71 16.36
N ASN A 36 -7.46 -0.02 15.71
CA ASN A 36 -7.44 -1.48 15.68
C ASN A 36 -6.58 -1.98 14.51
N PRO A 37 -5.33 -2.42 14.77
CA PRO A 37 -4.48 -3.00 13.73
C PRO A 37 -5.16 -4.23 13.11
N ASN A 38 -5.02 -4.41 11.80
CA ASN A 38 -5.68 -5.43 10.97
C ASN A 38 -7.20 -5.25 10.72
N ARG A 39 -7.86 -4.21 11.25
CA ARG A 39 -9.26 -3.87 10.91
C ARG A 39 -9.41 -2.51 10.26
N GLU A 40 -8.60 -1.55 10.67
CA GLU A 40 -8.66 -0.19 10.14
C GLU A 40 -7.65 -0.02 9.00
N LYS A 41 -8.15 0.46 7.87
CA LYS A 41 -7.36 0.86 6.70
C LYS A 41 -7.13 2.35 6.71
N VAL A 42 -6.07 2.79 6.06
CA VAL A 42 -5.70 4.21 5.98
C VAL A 42 -5.54 4.63 4.53
N ASN A 43 -5.96 5.85 4.26
CA ASN A 43 -5.62 6.52 3.01
C ASN A 43 -4.41 7.39 3.28
N GLY A 44 -3.70 7.81 2.24
CA GLY A 44 -2.50 8.58 2.44
C GLY A 44 -1.83 9.00 1.15
N GLN A 45 -0.60 9.45 1.32
CA GLN A 45 0.28 9.81 0.25
C GLN A 45 1.72 9.53 0.68
N ILE A 46 2.51 8.94 -0.22
CA ILE A 46 3.94 8.74 -0.07
C ILE A 46 4.64 9.50 -1.21
N ASP A 47 5.41 10.53 -0.85
CA ASP A 47 5.95 11.53 -1.79
C ASP A 47 4.85 12.02 -2.76
N ASP A 48 4.93 11.68 -4.04
CA ASP A 48 3.97 12.07 -5.08
C ASP A 48 2.96 10.95 -5.44
N CYS A 49 2.95 9.84 -4.68
CA CYS A 49 2.07 8.70 -4.92
C CYS A 49 0.94 8.65 -3.89
N ALA A 50 -0.31 8.68 -4.36
CA ALA A 50 -1.48 8.44 -3.50
C ALA A 50 -1.50 6.99 -3.00
N LEU A 51 -1.96 6.82 -1.76
CA LEU A 51 -2.20 5.54 -1.11
C LEU A 51 -3.67 5.46 -0.72
N GLU A 52 -4.33 4.39 -1.11
CA GLU A 52 -5.75 4.18 -0.82
C GLU A 52 -5.93 2.82 -0.16
N ASN A 53 -6.75 2.78 0.88
CA ASN A 53 -7.14 1.57 1.62
C ASN A 53 -5.97 0.70 2.09
N MET A 54 -4.86 1.32 2.47
CA MET A 54 -3.67 0.61 2.90
C MET A 54 -3.92 -0.07 4.26
N PRO A 55 -3.72 -1.39 4.37
CA PRO A 55 -3.79 -2.08 5.64
C PRO A 55 -2.58 -1.71 6.50
N ILE A 56 -2.83 -1.47 7.79
CA ILE A 56 -1.77 -1.35 8.80
C ILE A 56 -1.63 -2.68 9.51
N PHE A 57 -0.41 -3.20 9.48
CA PHE A 57 -0.04 -4.47 10.11
C PHE A 57 0.68 -4.25 11.44
N SER A 58 0.49 -5.17 12.38
CA SER A 58 1.26 -5.20 13.62
C SER A 58 2.47 -6.12 13.51
N MET A 59 3.64 -5.65 13.94
CA MET A 59 4.83 -6.48 14.19
C MET A 59 4.89 -7.01 15.64
N GLY A 60 3.86 -6.81 16.45
CA GLY A 60 3.88 -7.06 17.89
C GLY A 60 4.64 -5.98 18.68
N ASN A 61 4.54 -6.00 20.01
CA ASN A 61 5.10 -5.00 20.93
C ASN A 61 4.70 -3.56 20.57
N GLU A 62 3.43 -3.34 20.24
CA GLU A 62 2.89 -2.03 19.84
C GLU A 62 3.59 -1.43 18.61
N ARG A 63 4.26 -2.24 17.78
CA ARG A 63 4.90 -1.79 16.54
C ARG A 63 3.98 -2.01 15.35
N TYR A 64 3.81 -0.97 14.54
CA TYR A 64 2.94 -0.97 13.37
C TYR A 64 3.70 -0.58 12.11
N PHE A 65 3.26 -1.10 10.96
CA PHE A 65 3.87 -0.82 9.67
C PHE A 65 2.88 -0.89 8.53
N ILE A 66 3.23 -0.24 7.42
CA ILE A 66 2.62 -0.43 6.11
C ILE A 66 3.63 -1.06 5.15
N SER A 67 3.18 -2.00 4.33
CA SER A 67 4.00 -2.59 3.27
C SER A 67 4.05 -1.66 2.07
N ILE A 68 5.24 -1.45 1.52
CA ILE A 68 5.45 -0.68 0.30
C ILE A 68 5.85 -1.65 -0.82
N ASN A 69 4.93 -1.86 -1.75
CA ASN A 69 5.17 -2.76 -2.89
C ASN A 69 6.22 -2.17 -3.86
N SER A 70 6.68 -2.99 -4.81
CA SER A 70 7.69 -2.58 -5.80
C SER A 70 7.24 -1.44 -6.71
N CYS A 71 5.94 -1.33 -6.95
CA CYS A 71 5.37 -0.37 -7.87
C CYS A 71 5.28 1.02 -7.29
N ILE A 72 4.83 1.16 -6.04
CA ILE A 72 4.90 2.42 -5.30
C ILE A 72 6.36 2.88 -5.27
N ARG A 73 7.31 1.98 -4.97
CA ARG A 73 8.76 2.27 -5.01
C ARG A 73 9.24 2.72 -6.39
N ALA A 74 8.76 2.10 -7.46
CA ALA A 74 9.10 2.49 -8.83
C ALA A 74 8.55 3.88 -9.17
N LYS A 75 7.30 4.18 -8.80
CA LYS A 75 6.66 5.49 -9.00
C LYS A 75 7.43 6.62 -8.29
N ILE A 76 7.75 6.44 -7.01
CA ILE A 76 8.50 7.43 -6.24
C ILE A 76 10.01 7.40 -6.52
N LYS A 77 10.50 6.38 -7.25
CA LYS A 77 11.91 6.13 -7.57
C LYS A 77 12.80 6.03 -6.32
N LYS A 78 12.30 5.36 -5.28
CA LYS A 78 12.99 5.15 -3.99
C LYS A 78 13.16 3.66 -3.70
N LYS A 79 14.22 3.32 -2.98
CA LYS A 79 14.55 1.96 -2.57
C LYS A 79 14.78 1.87 -1.07
N VAL A 80 14.97 0.65 -0.59
CA VAL A 80 15.34 0.37 0.81
C VAL A 80 16.56 1.22 1.19
N GLY A 81 16.48 1.90 2.33
CA GLY A 81 17.48 2.84 2.81
C GLY A 81 17.21 4.31 2.45
N ASP A 82 16.26 4.59 1.56
CA ASP A 82 15.87 5.96 1.24
C ASP A 82 14.78 6.48 2.19
N THR A 83 14.74 7.80 2.37
CA THR A 83 13.70 8.50 3.10
C THR A 83 12.59 8.97 2.16
N VAL A 84 11.34 8.84 2.62
CA VAL A 84 10.10 9.26 1.95
C VAL A 84 9.27 10.14 2.87
N LYS A 85 8.48 11.05 2.29
CA LYS A 85 7.46 11.80 3.03
C LYS A 85 6.16 11.00 3.04
N LEU A 86 5.66 10.68 4.22
CA LEU A 86 4.42 9.93 4.38
C LEU A 86 3.38 10.79 5.10
N VAL A 87 2.19 10.85 4.53
CA VAL A 87 0.99 11.41 5.17
C VAL A 87 -0.08 10.34 5.16
N LEU A 88 -0.63 9.99 6.33
CA LEU A 88 -1.76 9.06 6.45
C LEU A 88 -2.95 9.75 7.08
N PHE A 89 -4.13 9.38 6.58
CA PHE A 89 -5.44 9.83 7.01
C PHE A 89 -6.27 8.62 7.43
N GLN A 90 -7.06 8.78 8.49
CA GLN A 90 -8.02 7.75 8.88
C GLN A 90 -9.05 7.56 7.77
N ASN A 91 -9.25 6.32 7.30
CA ASN A 91 -10.33 6.03 6.38
C ASN A 91 -11.64 5.90 7.19
N THR A 92 -12.57 6.84 6.99
CA THR A 92 -13.89 6.85 7.64
C THR A 92 -14.98 6.18 6.81
N VAL A 93 -14.66 5.67 5.60
CA VAL A 93 -15.63 5.04 4.70
C VAL A 93 -15.28 3.55 4.59
N LEU A 94 -16.01 2.74 5.36
CA LEU A 94 -16.00 1.29 5.23
C LEU A 94 -17.11 0.92 4.24
N ASN A 95 -16.83 1.02 2.95
CA ASN A 95 -17.63 0.36 1.92
C ASN A 95 -16.74 -0.72 1.31
N ASP A 96 -17.06 -1.99 1.58
CA ASP A 96 -16.29 -3.17 1.11
C ASP A 96 -16.05 -3.16 -0.42
N ASN A 97 -16.90 -2.47 -1.19
CA ASN A 97 -16.78 -2.34 -2.65
C ASN A 97 -15.67 -1.36 -3.11
N GLU A 98 -15.32 -0.34 -2.30
CA GLU A 98 -14.23 0.59 -2.62
C GLU A 98 -12.85 -0.03 -2.37
N GLU A 99 -12.82 -1.10 -1.57
CA GLU A 99 -11.61 -1.80 -1.13
C GLU A 99 -10.92 -2.53 -2.28
N GLN A 100 -11.66 -3.35 -3.04
CA GLN A 100 -11.12 -4.08 -4.20
C GLN A 100 -10.65 -3.14 -5.32
N GLN A 101 -11.29 -1.97 -5.46
CA GLN A 101 -11.00 -1.05 -6.56
C GLN A 101 -9.65 -0.35 -6.41
N SER A 102 -9.21 -0.09 -5.17
CA SER A 102 -7.95 0.59 -4.88
C SER A 102 -6.69 -0.28 -5.13
N ASP A 103 -6.69 -1.53 -4.66
CA ASP A 103 -5.58 -2.47 -4.90
C ASP A 103 -5.47 -2.80 -6.39
N TYR A 104 -6.61 -2.94 -7.07
CA TYR A 104 -6.67 -3.10 -8.52
C TYR A 104 -6.09 -1.90 -9.26
N GLN A 105 -6.46 -0.67 -8.88
CA GLN A 105 -5.94 0.54 -9.54
C GLN A 105 -4.43 0.67 -9.37
N ILE A 106 -3.92 0.41 -8.17
CA ILE A 106 -2.47 0.38 -7.93
C ILE A 106 -1.84 -0.64 -8.86
N TRP A 107 -2.35 -1.86 -8.93
CA TRP A 107 -1.80 -2.92 -9.79
C TRP A 107 -1.83 -2.58 -11.28
N ILE A 108 -2.92 -2.00 -11.79
CA ILE A 108 -3.02 -1.54 -13.18
C ILE A 108 -1.97 -0.46 -13.47
N ASP A 109 -1.85 0.54 -12.60
CA ASP A 109 -0.83 1.57 -12.77
C ASP A 109 0.58 0.97 -12.76
N CYS A 110 0.82 -0.12 -12.01
CA CYS A 110 2.08 -0.84 -12.05
C CYS A 110 2.32 -1.51 -13.39
N LEU A 111 1.27 -2.14 -13.91
CA LEU A 111 1.31 -2.87 -15.16
C LEU A 111 1.60 -1.93 -16.33
N GLU A 112 1.03 -0.73 -16.35
CA GLU A 112 1.29 0.31 -17.36
C GLU A 112 2.78 0.72 -17.43
N ASN A 113 3.50 0.66 -16.30
CA ASN A 113 4.94 0.93 -16.26
C ASN A 113 5.79 -0.24 -16.78
N GLU A 114 5.19 -1.41 -17.03
CA GLU A 114 5.83 -2.62 -17.56
C GLU A 114 5.20 -3.01 -18.90
N PRO A 115 5.57 -2.35 -20.01
CA PRO A 115 4.83 -2.41 -21.28
C PRO A 115 4.70 -3.83 -21.84
N LYS A 116 5.70 -4.70 -21.65
CA LYS A 116 5.65 -6.10 -22.08
C LYS A 116 4.62 -6.93 -21.30
N ALA A 117 4.42 -6.62 -20.02
CA ALA A 117 3.44 -7.30 -19.19
C ALA A 117 2.03 -6.76 -19.47
N PHE A 118 1.90 -5.44 -19.66
CA PHE A 118 0.67 -4.78 -20.04
C PHE A 118 0.11 -5.28 -21.37
N GLU A 119 0.94 -5.34 -22.41
CA GLU A 119 0.54 -5.87 -23.73
C GLU A 119 0.04 -7.32 -23.61
N LYS A 120 0.76 -8.16 -22.87
CA LYS A 120 0.36 -9.56 -22.68
C LYS A 120 -0.95 -9.70 -21.91
N PHE A 121 -1.16 -8.90 -20.88
CA PHE A 121 -2.40 -8.90 -20.12
C PHE A 121 -3.59 -8.47 -20.98
N HIS A 122 -3.43 -7.42 -21.79
CA HIS A 122 -4.46 -6.95 -22.72
C HIS A 122 -4.75 -7.93 -23.86
N LEU A 123 -3.83 -8.83 -24.20
CA LEU A 123 -4.03 -9.89 -25.17
C LEU A 123 -4.84 -11.08 -24.62
N LEU A 124 -5.01 -11.20 -23.31
CA LEU A 124 -5.82 -12.26 -22.69
C LEU A 124 -7.31 -12.00 -22.90
N GLU A 125 -8.12 -13.06 -22.88
CA GLU A 125 -9.57 -12.91 -22.89
C GLU A 125 -10.05 -12.21 -21.62
N LYS A 126 -11.17 -11.48 -21.70
CA LYS A 126 -11.73 -10.75 -20.56
C LYS A 126 -11.95 -11.64 -19.33
N THR A 127 -12.37 -12.89 -19.54
CA THR A 127 -12.56 -13.90 -18.49
C THR A 127 -11.26 -14.33 -17.81
N GLU A 128 -10.13 -14.30 -18.53
CA GLU A 128 -8.81 -14.60 -17.99
C GLU A 128 -8.23 -13.40 -17.24
N GLN A 129 -8.48 -12.19 -17.75
CA GLN A 129 -8.15 -10.94 -17.05
C GLN A 129 -8.89 -10.89 -15.70
N GLU A 130 -10.20 -11.13 -15.69
CA GLU A 130 -11.02 -11.18 -14.48
C GLU A 130 -10.50 -12.23 -13.48
N LYS A 131 -10.14 -13.44 -13.93
CA LYS A 131 -9.53 -14.45 -13.06
C LYS A 131 -8.20 -14.03 -12.43
N ILE A 132 -7.36 -13.33 -13.19
CA ILE A 132 -6.08 -12.82 -12.67
C ILE A 132 -6.35 -11.75 -11.61
N ILE A 133 -7.31 -10.86 -11.86
CA ILE A 133 -7.72 -9.81 -10.92
C ILE A 133 -8.29 -10.43 -9.64
N ASP A 134 -9.21 -11.37 -9.77
CA ASP A 134 -9.81 -12.07 -8.64
C ASP A 134 -8.76 -12.85 -7.82
N TRP A 135 -7.78 -13.45 -8.50
CA TRP A 135 -6.67 -14.15 -7.83
C TRP A 135 -5.75 -13.19 -7.04
N ILE A 136 -5.56 -11.96 -7.52
CA ILE A 136 -4.76 -10.95 -6.82
C ILE A 136 -5.53 -10.34 -5.65
N ALA A 137 -6.85 -10.22 -5.77
CA ALA A 137 -7.73 -9.68 -4.74
C ALA A 137 -8.15 -10.70 -3.65
N SER A 138 -7.89 -11.99 -3.86
CA SER A 138 -8.17 -13.08 -2.91
C SER A 138 -7.04 -13.31 -1.90
#